data_AF-A0A5D0TRY8-F1
#
_entry.id   AF-A0A5D0TRY8-F1
#
_cell.length_a   1.000
_cell.length_b   1.000
_cell.length_c   1.000
_cell.angle_alpha   90.00
_cell.angle_beta   90.00
_cell.angle_gamma   90.00
#
_symmetry.space_group_name_H-M   'P 1'
#
loop_
_entity.id
_entity.type
_entity.pdbx_description
1 polymer ?
#
loop_
_entity_poly.entity_id
_entity_poly.type
_entity_poly.pdbx_seq_one_letter_code
_entity_poly.pdbx_strand_id
1 'polypeptide(L)'
;MANIGESAYSAVAWLPTAAWDLRSFLENAKSYVQTVGGVLLMLLGAAGLVWGGVLLVRKLMGNQQQSHQQGWGQITMLILVGGALGTGGWQLISTVGSGGQTTIEELGGGTVIVQPFDGSNRSRPAEGSP
;
A
#
# COMPACT_ATOMS: atom_id res chain seq x y z
N MET A 1 56.79 -24.60 10.43
CA MET A 1 56.16 -23.58 11.29
C MET A 1 54.82 -23.25 10.69
N ALA A 2 53.73 -23.51 11.41
CA ALA A 2 52.37 -23.26 10.93
C ALA A 2 52.08 -21.77 11.01
N ASN A 3 51.71 -21.14 9.88
CA ASN A 3 51.19 -19.77 9.86
C ASN A 3 49.67 -19.86 9.75
N ILE A 4 49.03 -20.05 10.90
CA ILE A 4 47.58 -20.04 11.07
C ILE A 4 47.26 -18.72 11.78
N GLY A 5 47.10 -17.66 11.02
CA GLY A 5 46.71 -16.33 11.50
C GLY A 5 46.43 -15.48 10.27
N GLU A 6 45.24 -14.97 10.01
CA GLU A 6 44.05 -14.80 10.83
C GLU A 6 42.83 -14.91 9.90
N SER A 7 42.10 -16.02 9.97
CA SER A 7 40.72 -16.08 9.51
C SER A 7 39.83 -15.45 10.60
N ALA A 8 39.91 -14.13 10.75
CA ALA A 8 39.04 -13.36 11.62
C ALA A 8 38.09 -12.53 10.75
N TYR A 9 37.11 -13.23 10.19
CA TYR A 9 35.84 -12.65 9.79
C TYR A 9 35.21 -12.03 11.05
N SER A 10 35.44 -10.74 11.27
CA SER A 10 34.88 -9.98 12.38
C SER A 10 34.99 -8.49 12.01
N ALA A 11 33.95 -7.69 11.98
CA ALA A 11 32.56 -7.91 12.31
C ALA A 11 31.74 -7.03 11.37
N VAL A 12 30.56 -7.56 11.04
CA VAL A 12 29.37 -6.90 10.49
C VAL A 12 29.42 -5.38 10.58
N ALA A 13 29.23 -4.76 9.43
CA ALA A 13 29.03 -3.33 9.24
C ALA A 13 28.14 -2.73 10.34
N TRP A 14 28.51 -1.54 10.82
CA TRP A 14 27.59 -0.65 11.51
C TRP A 14 26.45 -0.27 10.55
N LEU A 15 25.47 -1.15 10.43
CA LEU A 15 24.19 -0.81 9.83
C LEU A 15 23.45 0.04 10.87
N PRO A 16 22.81 1.15 10.48
CA PRO A 16 21.84 1.81 11.34
C PRO A 16 20.66 0.85 11.60
N THR A 17 20.72 0.04 12.67
CA THR A 17 19.80 -1.10 12.91
C THR A 17 18.45 -0.71 13.51
N ALA A 18 17.92 0.49 13.24
CA ALA A 18 16.58 0.87 13.73
C ALA A 18 15.83 1.85 12.82
N ALA A 19 16.55 2.65 12.02
CA ALA A 19 15.93 3.60 11.10
C ALA A 19 15.33 2.94 9.84
N TRP A 20 15.71 1.69 9.54
CA TRP A 20 15.33 0.98 8.31
C TRP A 20 14.00 0.25 8.34
N ASP A 21 13.24 0.25 9.44
CA ASP A 21 11.99 -0.53 9.43
C ASP A 21 10.77 0.07 10.14
N LEU A 22 10.91 0.98 11.10
CA LEU A 22 9.69 1.49 11.76
C LEU A 22 8.83 2.33 10.80
N ARG A 23 9.46 3.15 9.96
CA ARG A 23 8.75 3.94 8.95
C ARG A 23 8.12 3.04 7.89
N SER A 24 8.87 2.06 7.38
CA SER A 24 8.40 1.08 6.40
C SER A 24 7.25 0.23 6.96
N PHE A 25 7.36 -0.25 8.19
CA PHE A 25 6.31 -0.95 8.90
C PHE A 25 5.05 -0.10 9.05
N LEU A 26 5.18 1.16 9.48
CA LEU A 26 4.05 2.07 9.63
C LEU A 26 3.40 2.43 8.29
N GLU A 27 4.19 2.58 7.21
CA GLU A 27 3.67 2.81 5.87
C GLU A 27 2.92 1.58 5.33
N ASN A 28 3.46 0.38 5.54
CA ASN A 28 2.79 -0.88 5.20
C ASN A 28 1.52 -1.10 6.03
N ALA A 29 1.58 -0.86 7.34
CA ALA A 29 0.42 -0.97 8.23
C ALA A 29 -0.66 0.05 7.85
N LYS A 30 -0.28 1.30 7.55
CA LYS A 30 -1.20 2.32 7.04
C LYS A 30 -1.83 1.90 5.72
N SER A 31 -1.04 1.41 4.77
CA SER A 31 -1.54 0.92 3.48
C SER A 31 -2.54 -0.23 3.66
N TYR A 32 -2.21 -1.19 4.53
CA TYR A 32 -3.08 -2.32 4.85
C TYR A 32 -4.40 -1.86 5.49
N VAL A 33 -4.33 -1.00 6.50
CA VAL A 33 -5.53 -0.44 7.17
C VAL A 33 -6.38 0.39 6.20
N GLN A 34 -5.75 1.20 5.33
CA GLN A 34 -6.49 1.97 4.33
C GLN A 34 -7.17 1.09 3.28
N THR A 35 -6.51 0.00 2.86
CA THR A 35 -7.07 -0.95 1.90
C THR A 35 -8.24 -1.71 2.51
N VAL A 36 -8.03 -2.34 3.66
CA VAL A 36 -9.07 -3.12 4.37
C VAL A 36 -10.21 -2.20 4.81
N GLY A 37 -9.89 -1.03 5.37
CA GLY A 37 -10.87 -0.03 5.77
C GLY A 37 -11.68 0.50 4.59
N GLY A 38 -11.02 0.81 3.47
CA GLY A 38 -11.70 1.25 2.24
C GLY A 38 -12.66 0.20 1.70
N VAL A 39 -12.26 -1.08 1.66
CA VAL A 39 -13.12 -2.18 1.22
C VAL A 39 -14.31 -2.36 2.16
N LEU A 40 -14.08 -2.31 3.48
CA LEU A 40 -15.16 -2.41 4.48
C LEU A 40 -16.16 -1.24 4.34
N LEU A 41 -15.68 -0.01 4.15
CA LEU A 41 -16.53 1.15 3.92
C LEU A 41 -17.33 1.02 2.63
N MET A 42 -16.71 0.51 1.57
CA MET A 42 -17.38 0.27 0.29
C MET A 42 -18.50 -0.77 0.43
N LEU A 43 -18.24 -1.88 1.14
CA LEU A 43 -19.24 -2.91 1.42
C LEU A 43 -20.39 -2.38 2.29
N LEU A 44 -20.08 -1.62 3.33
CA LEU A 44 -21.09 -0.94 4.17
C LEU A 44 -21.94 0.03 3.36
N GLY A 45 -21.31 0.83 2.49
CA GLY A 45 -21.99 1.74 1.60
C GLY A 45 -22.94 1.02 0.64
N ALA A 46 -22.46 -0.04 -0.01
CA ALA A 46 -23.25 -0.87 -0.90
C ALA A 46 -24.44 -1.53 -0.16
N ALA A 47 -24.21 -2.10 1.02
CA ALA A 47 -25.28 -2.67 1.84
C ALA A 47 -26.33 -1.62 2.23
N GLY A 48 -25.88 -0.41 2.59
CA GLY A 48 -26.76 0.73 2.87
C GLY A 48 -27.60 1.14 1.67
N LEU A 49 -27.02 1.18 0.47
CA LEU A 49 -27.74 1.46 -0.77
C LEU A 49 -28.79 0.39 -1.09
N VAL A 50 -28.45 -0.90 -0.94
CA VAL A 50 -29.41 -2.01 -1.13
C VAL A 50 -30.57 -1.90 -0.15
N TRP A 51 -30.27 -1.72 1.15
CA TRP A 51 -31.30 -1.61 2.18
C TRP A 51 -32.19 -0.37 2.01
N GLY A 52 -31.58 0.77 1.69
CA GLY A 52 -32.27 2.02 1.37
C GLY A 52 -33.17 1.88 0.15
N GLY A 53 -32.70 1.21 -0.91
CA GLY A 53 -33.48 0.89 -2.10
C GLY A 53 -34.68 -0.02 -1.79
N VAL A 54 -34.50 -1.05 -0.98
CA VAL A 54 -35.60 -1.92 -0.54
C VAL A 54 -36.64 -1.13 0.25
N LEU A 55 -36.23 -0.28 1.20
CA LEU A 55 -37.17 0.57 1.95
C LEU A 55 -37.89 1.58 1.05
N LEU A 56 -37.18 2.17 0.09
CA LEU A 56 -37.75 3.08 -0.89
C LEU A 56 -38.84 2.38 -1.70
N VAL A 57 -38.54 1.22 -2.26
CA VAL A 57 -39.48 0.41 -3.04
C VAL A 57 -40.69 -0.01 -2.19
N ARG A 58 -40.48 -0.45 -0.95
CA ARG A 58 -41.57 -0.77 -0.01
C ARG A 58 -42.45 0.44 0.29
N LYS A 59 -41.85 1.64 0.40
CA LYS A 59 -42.59 2.87 0.69
C LYS A 59 -43.34 3.41 -0.53
N LEU A 60 -42.84 3.17 -1.73
CA LEU A 60 -43.51 3.53 -2.98
C LEU A 60 -44.64 2.55 -3.33
N MET A 61 -44.49 1.25 -3.02
CA MET A 61 -45.52 0.23 -3.32
C MET A 61 -46.56 0.05 -2.20
N GLY A 62 -46.18 0.25 -0.95
CA GLY A 62 -47.09 0.17 0.21
C GLY A 62 -47.63 1.54 0.56
N ASN A 63 -48.84 1.84 0.10
CA ASN A 63 -49.52 3.12 0.29
C ASN A 63 -49.61 3.51 1.80
N GLN A 64 -48.70 4.37 2.25
CA GLN A 64 -48.84 5.47 3.23
C GLN A 64 -49.50 5.26 4.62
N GLN A 65 -49.87 4.06 5.08
CA GLN A 65 -50.71 4.00 6.29
C GLN A 65 -49.99 4.14 7.66
N GLN A 66 -48.66 4.06 7.73
CA GLN A 66 -47.97 4.09 9.03
C GLN A 66 -46.72 5.02 9.05
N SER A 67 -46.80 6.03 9.92
CA SER A 67 -45.72 6.88 10.46
C SER A 67 -45.25 8.07 9.61
N HIS A 68 -45.88 9.21 9.88
CA HIS A 68 -45.74 10.52 9.24
C HIS A 68 -44.41 11.26 9.52
N GLN A 69 -43.35 10.62 10.07
CA GLN A 69 -42.12 11.36 10.37
C GLN A 69 -40.81 10.61 10.10
N GLN A 70 -40.77 9.27 10.19
CA GLN A 70 -39.49 8.58 10.34
C GLN A 70 -38.98 7.89 9.06
N GLY A 71 -39.84 7.58 8.09
CA GLY A 71 -39.42 6.73 6.96
C GLY A 71 -38.70 7.47 5.81
N TRP A 72 -39.08 8.71 5.47
CA TRP A 72 -38.47 9.40 4.32
C TRP A 72 -37.09 9.97 4.64
N GLY A 73 -36.94 10.56 5.83
CA GLY A 73 -35.63 11.03 6.31
C GLY A 73 -34.62 9.88 6.41
N GLN A 74 -35.04 8.72 6.93
CA GLN A 74 -34.18 7.54 7.02
C GLN A 74 -33.74 7.02 5.64
N ILE A 75 -34.66 6.96 4.65
CA ILE A 75 -34.31 6.54 3.28
C ILE A 75 -33.28 7.50 2.67
N THR A 76 -33.53 8.81 2.73
CA THR A 76 -32.61 9.81 2.17
C THR A 76 -31.25 9.75 2.86
N MET A 77 -31.22 9.60 4.19
CA MET A 77 -29.98 9.44 4.96
C MET A 77 -29.23 8.17 4.54
N LEU A 78 -29.90 7.04 4.39
CA LEU A 78 -29.26 5.78 3.97
C LEU A 78 -28.69 5.87 2.55
N ILE A 79 -29.40 6.51 1.62
CA ILE A 79 -28.90 6.68 0.25
C ILE A 79 -27.71 7.64 0.22
N LEU A 80 -27.79 8.77 0.92
CA LEU A 80 -26.69 9.75 0.97
C LEU A 80 -25.46 9.17 1.67
N VAL A 81 -25.63 8.63 2.88
CA VAL A 81 -24.52 8.03 3.65
C VAL A 81 -24.00 6.79 2.93
N GLY A 82 -24.87 5.90 2.44
CA GLY A 82 -24.47 4.71 1.70
C GLY A 82 -23.69 5.04 0.43
N GLY A 83 -24.16 6.04 -0.33
CA GLY A 83 -23.46 6.54 -1.52
C GLY A 83 -22.13 7.20 -1.19
N ALA A 84 -22.07 8.04 -0.15
CA ALA A 84 -20.84 8.70 0.28
C ALA A 84 -19.80 7.71 0.82
N LEU A 85 -20.21 6.71 1.61
CA LEU A 85 -19.32 5.66 2.11
C LEU A 85 -18.85 4.73 0.99
N GLY A 86 -19.73 4.39 0.05
CA GLY A 86 -19.39 3.60 -1.13
C GLY A 86 -18.34 4.27 -2.01
N THR A 87 -18.60 5.53 -2.39
CA THR A 87 -17.71 6.33 -3.24
C THR A 87 -16.43 6.74 -2.52
N GLY A 88 -16.51 7.14 -1.26
CA GLY A 88 -15.36 7.46 -0.42
C GLY A 88 -14.48 6.25 -0.15
N GLY A 89 -15.06 5.07 0.12
CA GLY A 89 -14.33 3.81 0.26
C GLY A 89 -13.54 3.45 -1.00
N TRP A 90 -14.16 3.60 -2.18
CA TRP A 90 -13.50 3.41 -3.47
C TRP A 90 -12.32 4.38 -3.70
N GLN A 91 -12.52 5.67 -3.41
CA GLN A 91 -11.47 6.69 -3.54
C GLN A 91 -10.27 6.42 -2.62
N LEU A 92 -10.51 5.93 -1.41
CA LEU A 92 -9.45 5.55 -0.47
C LEU A 92 -8.60 4.39 -1.04
N ILE A 93 -9.24 3.37 -1.61
CA ILE A 93 -8.53 2.24 -2.23
C ILE A 93 -7.74 2.71 -3.47
N SER A 94 -8.37 3.50 -4.36
CA SER A 94 -7.73 3.92 -5.62
C SER A 94 -6.51 4.81 -5.41
N THR A 95 -6.52 5.64 -4.35
CA THR A 95 -5.38 6.53 -4.02
C THR A 95 -4.19 5.74 -3.47
N VAL A 96 -4.42 4.68 -2.69
CA VAL A 96 -3.36 3.81 -2.17
C VAL A 96 -2.79 2.91 -3.27
N GLY A 97 -3.67 2.31 -4.10
CA GLY A 97 -3.25 1.42 -5.18
C GLY A 97 -2.42 2.09 -6.27
N SER A 98 -2.66 3.37 -6.55
CA SER A 98 -1.91 4.14 -7.55
C SER A 98 -0.58 4.70 -7.01
N GLY A 99 -0.51 5.15 -5.75
CA GLY A 99 0.73 5.69 -5.16
C GLY A 99 1.82 4.64 -4.85
N GLY A 100 1.43 3.38 -4.63
CA GLY A 100 2.39 2.28 -4.41
C GLY A 100 3.11 1.81 -5.68
N GLN A 101 2.45 1.92 -6.84
CA GLN A 101 3.04 1.54 -8.13
C GLN A 101 4.16 2.50 -8.55
N THR A 102 3.98 3.81 -8.32
CA THR A 102 4.97 4.85 -8.65
C THR A 102 6.29 4.66 -7.90
N THR A 103 6.23 4.23 -6.63
CA THR A 103 7.43 3.96 -5.82
C THR A 103 8.20 2.72 -6.32
N ILE A 104 7.50 1.69 -6.82
CA ILE A 104 8.15 0.50 -7.40
C ILE A 104 8.70 0.77 -8.81
N GLU A 105 8.05 1.62 -9.61
CA GLU A 105 8.61 2.06 -10.90
C GLU A 105 9.86 2.94 -10.71
N GLU A 106 9.85 3.84 -9.72
CA GLU A 106 11.01 4.72 -9.43
C GLU A 106 12.18 3.98 -8.78
N LEU A 107 11.93 2.91 -8.01
CA LEU A 107 12.98 2.06 -7.42
C LEU A 107 13.39 0.87 -8.31
N GLY A 108 12.51 0.40 -9.19
CA GLY A 108 12.76 -0.69 -10.15
C GLY A 108 13.38 -0.21 -11.47
N GLY A 109 13.21 1.06 -11.84
CA GLY A 109 13.86 1.70 -12.99
C GLY A 109 15.30 2.17 -12.71
N GLY A 110 15.73 2.16 -11.45
CA GLY A 110 17.11 2.42 -11.03
C GLY A 110 18.03 1.26 -11.42
N THR A 111 18.47 1.24 -12.67
CA THR A 111 19.43 0.27 -13.21
C THR A 111 20.67 0.23 -12.32
N VAL A 112 20.84 -0.83 -11.52
CA VAL A 112 22.15 -1.19 -10.99
C VAL A 112 22.95 -1.67 -12.19
N ILE A 113 23.73 -0.76 -12.79
CA ILE A 113 24.79 -1.16 -13.71
C ILE A 113 25.82 -1.90 -12.84
N VAL A 114 25.71 -3.23 -12.78
CA VAL A 114 26.82 -4.08 -12.39
C VAL A 114 27.85 -3.90 -13.50
N GLN A 115 28.77 -2.96 -13.32
CA GLN A 115 29.96 -2.93 -14.17
C GLN A 115 30.68 -4.26 -13.93
N PRO A 116 30.82 -5.13 -14.95
CA PRO A 116 31.69 -6.28 -14.79
C PRO A 116 33.09 -5.74 -14.50
N PHE A 117 33.67 -6.17 -13.38
CA PHE A 117 35.08 -5.92 -13.09
C PHE A 117 35.90 -6.46 -14.27
N ASP A 118 36.42 -5.57 -15.11
CA ASP A 118 37.40 -5.95 -16.10
C ASP A 118 38.75 -6.13 -15.40
N GLY A 119 39.09 -7.38 -15.12
CA GLY A 119 40.35 -7.80 -14.54
C GLY A 119 41.54 -7.74 -15.51
N SER A 120 41.43 -7.12 -16.68
CA SER A 120 42.47 -7.14 -17.70
C SER A 120 43.71 -6.30 -17.39
N ASN A 121 43.72 -5.43 -16.37
CA ASN A 121 44.89 -4.61 -16.05
C ASN A 121 45.88 -5.22 -15.04
N ARG A 122 46.11 -6.54 -15.11
CA ARG A 122 47.22 -7.22 -14.42
C ARG A 122 47.94 -8.19 -15.34
N SER A 123 48.77 -7.65 -16.22
CA SER A 123 49.89 -8.40 -16.81
C SER A 123 51.07 -7.45 -16.99
N ARG A 124 51.93 -7.31 -15.97
CA ARG A 124 53.34 -6.92 -16.20
C ARG A 124 54.05 -8.11 -16.87
N PRO A 125 54.99 -7.88 -17.79
CA PRO A 125 56.40 -7.92 -17.36
C PRO A 125 57.31 -6.85 -18.01
N ALA A 126 58.58 -6.91 -17.62
CA ALA A 126 59.61 -5.88 -17.59
C ALA A 126 60.28 -5.49 -18.93
N GLU A 127 60.78 -4.24 -19.01
CA GLU A 127 61.93 -3.73 -19.79
C GLU A 127 61.99 -2.20 -19.54
N GLY A 128 63.08 -1.49 -19.27
CA GLY A 128 64.49 -1.80 -19.05
C GLY A 128 65.14 -0.55 -18.42
N SER A 129 66.21 -0.76 -17.66
CA SER A 129 67.04 0.28 -17.03
C SER A 129 67.82 1.08 -18.08
N PRO A 130 68.15 2.34 -17.77
CA PRO A 130 69.51 2.85 -17.99
C PRO A 130 70.30 2.91 -16.68
#